data_AF-A0A2G5XAH5-F1
#
_entry.id   AF-A0A2G5XAH5-F1
#
_cell.length_a   1.000
_cell.length_b   1.000
_cell.length_c   1.000
_cell.angle_alpha   90.00
_cell.angle_beta   90.00
_cell.angle_gamma   90.00
#
_symmetry.space_group_name_H-M   'P 1'
#
loop_
_entity.id
_entity.type
_entity.pdbx_description
1 polymer ?
#
loop_
_entity_poly.entity_id
_entity_poly.type
_entity_poly.pdbx_seq_one_letter_code
_entity_poly.pdbx_strand_id
1 'polypeptide(L)' 'MDLLQLIQQMKQLHDQEAVNYAYSYGVELSIAEVQQLRPLLDEISIAWLFTGIPQKFIEKVASVIGYEKTMLYLEQHKLQ' A
#
# COMPACT_ATOMS: atom_id res chain seq x y z
N MET A 1 -14.30 4.90 -9.12
CA MET A 1 -12.88 5.16 -9.42
C MET A 1 -12.25 3.82 -9.72
N ASP A 2 -11.67 3.65 -10.91
CA ASP A 2 -10.98 2.41 -11.29
C ASP A 2 -9.72 2.22 -10.44
N LEU A 3 -9.45 0.98 -10.00
CA LEU A 3 -8.27 0.64 -9.20
C LEU A 3 -6.97 1.14 -9.85
N LEU A 4 -6.87 1.04 -11.18
CA LEU A 4 -5.71 1.53 -11.93
C LEU A 4 -5.55 3.05 -11.86
N GLN A 5 -6.66 3.80 -11.90
CA GLN A 5 -6.60 5.25 -11.75
C GLN A 5 -6.15 5.65 -10.36
N LEU A 6 -6.64 4.96 -9.32
CA LEU A 6 -6.22 5.19 -7.94
C LEU A 6 -4.72 4.93 -7.78
N ILE A 7 -4.23 3.78 -8.27
CA ILE A 7 -2.80 3.43 -8.24
C ILE A 7 -1.98 4.51 -8.95
N GLN A 8 -2.39 4.93 -10.14
CA GLN A 8 -1.67 5.93 -10.91
C GLN A 8 -1.64 7.29 -10.20
N GLN A 9 -2.76 7.69 -9.56
CA GLN A 9 -2.82 8.91 -8.75
C GLN A 9 -1.88 8.82 -7.54
N MET A 10 -1.89 7.71 -6.80
CA MET A 10 -1.00 7.52 -5.65
C MET A 10 0.48 7.57 -6.03
N LYS A 11 0.83 7.06 -7.21
CA LYS A 11 2.20 7.15 -7.74
C LYS A 11 2.62 8.59 -8.08
N GLN A 12 1.66 9.45 -8.43
CA GLN A 12 1.91 10.84 -8.80
C GLN A 12 1.80 11.83 -7.64
N LEU A 13 1.16 11.44 -6.53
CA LEU A 13 1.12 12.24 -5.31
C LEU A 13 2.53 12.55 -4.82
N HIS A 14 2.75 13.76 -4.31
CA HIS A 14 4.01 14.11 -3.70
C HIS A 14 4.19 13.37 -2.36
N ASP A 15 5.42 13.13 -1.91
CA ASP A 15 5.66 12.23 -0.76
C ASP A 15 4.92 12.67 0.51
N GLN A 16 4.91 13.98 0.79
CA GLN A 16 4.15 14.53 1.93
C GLN A 16 2.64 14.36 1.76
N GLU A 17 2.12 14.50 0.54
CA GLU A 17 0.70 14.30 0.27
C GLU A 17 0.31 12.84 0.42
N ALA A 18 1.18 11.92 0.00
CA ALA A 18 0.98 10.48 0.17
C ALA A 18 1.03 10.06 1.64
N VAL A 19 1.91 10.65 2.45
CA VAL A 19 1.91 10.46 3.92
C VAL A 19 0.61 10.96 4.53
N ASN A 20 0.18 12.18 4.19
CA ASN A 20 -1.06 12.76 4.71
C ASN A 20 -2.29 11.95 4.27
N TYR A 21 -2.27 11.46 3.03
CA TYR A 21 -3.30 10.58 2.50
C TYR A 21 -3.36 9.28 3.29
N ALA A 22 -2.23 8.57 3.46
CA ALA A 22 -2.17 7.36 4.26
C ALA A 22 -2.66 7.59 5.71
N TYR A 23 -2.25 8.70 6.32
CA TYR A 23 -2.67 9.09 7.66
C TYR A 23 -4.19 9.25 7.78
N SER A 24 -4.84 9.79 6.74
CA SER A 24 -6.31 9.94 6.71
C SER A 24 -7.06 8.60 6.74
N TYR A 25 -6.39 7.50 6.37
CA TYR A 25 -6.92 6.13 6.47
C TYR A 25 -6.46 5.39 7.74
N GLY A 26 -5.78 6.08 8.66
CA GLY A 26 -5.23 5.48 9.89
C GLY A 26 -3.90 4.75 9.67
N VAL A 27 -3.25 4.95 8.53
CA VAL A 27 -1.97 4.34 8.18
C VAL A 27 -0.85 5.36 8.39
N GLU A 28 -0.05 5.16 9.43
CA GLU A 28 1.11 6.00 9.72
C GLU A 28 2.34 5.51 8.97
N LEU A 29 2.77 6.29 7.96
CA LEU A 29 3.97 6.06 7.15
C LEU A 29 4.90 7.26 7.23
N SER A 30 6.20 6.99 7.25
CA SER A 30 7.26 7.97 7.02
C SER A 30 7.46 8.23 5.52
N ILE A 31 8.11 9.35 5.21
CA ILE A 31 8.48 9.70 3.82
C ILE A 31 9.33 8.58 3.18
N ALA A 32 10.27 8.00 3.93
CA ALA A 32 11.13 6.92 3.42
C ALA A 32 10.32 5.64 3.12
N GLU A 33 9.38 5.27 3.99
CA GLU A 33 8.47 4.14 3.75
C GLU A 33 7.63 4.39 2.49
N VAL A 34 7.05 5.59 2.34
CA VAL A 34 6.27 5.96 1.13
C VAL A 34 7.11 5.84 -0.15
N GLN A 35 8.35 6.35 -0.14
CA GLN A 35 9.25 6.26 -1.29
C GLN A 35 9.56 4.81 -1.67
N GLN A 36 9.71 3.92 -0.69
CA GLN A 36 9.98 2.50 -0.92
C GLN A 36 8.72 1.70 -1.31
N LEU A 37 7.54 2.10 -0.84
CA LEU A 37 6.26 1.50 -1.22
C LEU A 37 5.83 1.90 -2.64
N ARG A 38 6.17 3.10 -3.10
CA ARG A 38 5.78 3.61 -4.43
C ARG A 38 6.10 2.66 -5.59
N PRO A 39 7.31 2.05 -5.71
CA PRO A 39 7.58 1.07 -6.76
C PRO A 39 6.80 -0.24 -6.60
N LEU A 40 6.38 -0.63 -5.38
CA LEU A 40 5.56 -1.83 -5.19
C LEU A 40 4.16 -1.66 -5.80
N LEU A 41 3.67 -0.43 -5.94
CA LEU A 41 2.40 -0.16 -6.61
C LEU A 41 2.38 -0.62 -8.07
N ASP A 42 3.54 -0.73 -8.73
CA ASP A 42 3.67 -1.26 -10.09
C ASP A 42 3.44 -2.78 -10.20
N GLU A 43 3.56 -3.50 -9.09
CA GLU A 43 3.33 -4.94 -9.05
C GLU A 43 1.85 -5.30 -8.86
N ILE A 44 1.01 -4.32 -8.51
CA ILE A 44 -0.41 -4.55 -8.24
C ILE A 44 -1.13 -4.96 -9.52
N SER A 45 -1.87 -6.07 -9.44
CA SER A 45 -2.67 -6.59 -10.54
C SER A 45 -4.15 -6.63 -10.17
N ILE A 46 -5.02 -6.24 -11.11
CA ILE A 46 -6.48 -6.39 -10.98
C ILE A 46 -6.87 -7.84 -10.72
N ALA A 47 -6.10 -8.81 -11.21
CA ALA A 47 -6.36 -10.23 -10.99
C ALA A 47 -6.42 -10.59 -9.50
N TRP A 48 -5.74 -9.83 -8.62
CA TRP A 48 -5.73 -10.06 -7.17
C TRP A 48 -7.06 -9.77 -6.50
N LEU A 49 -7.98 -9.06 -7.16
CA LEU A 49 -9.36 -8.95 -6.69
C LEU A 49 -10.08 -10.31 -6.72
N PHE A 50 -9.63 -11.24 -7.57
CA PHE A 50 -10.18 -12.59 -7.70
C PHE A 50 -9.31 -13.65 -7.03
N THR A 51 -7.99 -13.51 -7.11
CA THR A 51 -7.04 -14.50 -6.56
C THR A 51 -6.60 -14.20 -5.13
N GLY A 52 -6.91 -13.01 -4.61
CA GLY A 52 -6.27 -12.46 -3.43
C GLY A 52 -4.87 -11.90 -3.71
N ILE A 53 -4.33 -11.19 -2.71
CA ILE A 53 -3.00 -10.60 -2.76
C ILE A 53 -1.95 -11.71 -2.53
N PRO A 54 -0.92 -11.85 -3.38
CA PRO A 54 0.12 -12.85 -3.21
C PRO A 54 0.90 -12.66 -1.91
N GLN A 55 1.20 -13.75 -1.20
CA GLN A 55 1.99 -13.72 0.04
C GLN A 55 3.35 -13.02 -0.15
N LYS A 56 4.01 -13.27 -1.29
CA LYS A 56 5.29 -12.62 -1.63
C LYS A 56 5.19 -11.09 -1.69
N PHE A 57 4.04 -10.56 -2.10
CA PHE A 57 3.81 -9.12 -2.12
C PHE A 57 3.67 -8.56 -0.70
N ILE A 58 2.93 -9.27 0.16
CA ILE A 58 2.80 -8.92 1.59
C ILE A 58 4.18 -8.92 2.27
N GLU A 59 5.03 -9.91 1.97
CA GLU A 59 6.40 -9.97 2.49
C GLU A 59 7.26 -8.78 2.06
N LYS A 60 7.12 -8.32 0.80
CA LYS A 60 7.80 -7.11 0.32
C LYS A 60 7.33 -5.87 1.09
N VAL A 61 6.02 -5.71 1.30
CA VAL A 61 5.48 -4.60 2.10
C VAL A 61 6.01 -4.67 3.53
N ALA A 62 6.01 -5.87 4.15
CA ALA A 62 6.54 -6.10 5.48
C ALA A 62 8.04 -5.79 5.61
N SER A 63 8.81 -5.98 4.54
CA SER A 63 10.22 -5.59 4.52
C SER A 63 10.44 -4.07 4.53
N VAL A 64 9.44 -3.29 4.10
CA VAL A 64 9.50 -1.83 4.03
C VAL A 64 8.99 -1.18 5.33
N ILE A 65 7.78 -1.55 5.76
CA ILE A 65 7.11 -0.90 6.91
C ILE A 65 7.21 -1.70 8.21
N GLY A 66 7.81 -2.89 8.16
CA GLY A 66 7.87 -3.83 9.28
C GLY A 66 6.69 -4.79 9.33
N TYR A 67 6.95 -5.99 9.86
CA TYR A 67 5.98 -7.08 9.96
C TYR A 67 4.78 -6.71 10.85
N GLU A 68 5.02 -6.13 12.02
CA GLU A 68 3.97 -5.75 12.97
C GLU A 68 2.99 -4.74 12.36
N LYS A 69 3.50 -3.65 11.74
CA LYS A 69 2.65 -2.67 11.05
C LYS A 69 1.88 -3.29 9.90
N THR A 70 2.52 -4.19 9.14
CA THR A 70 1.86 -4.85 8.00
C THR A 70 0.70 -5.72 8.47
N MET A 71 0.90 -6.53 9.51
CA MET A 71 -0.18 -7.35 10.07
C MET A 71 -1.28 -6.48 10.65
N LEU A 72 -0.94 -5.41 11.38
CA LEU A 72 -1.90 -4.44 11.92
C LEU A 72 -2.81 -3.89 10.81
N TYR A 73 -2.23 -3.39 9.71
CA TYR A 73 -3.00 -2.79 8.62
C TYR A 73 -3.79 -3.84 7.83
N LEU A 74 -3.27 -5.06 7.65
CA LEU A 74 -4.02 -6.16 7.04
C LEU A 74 -5.22 -6.57 7.88
N GLU A 75 -5.11 -6.55 9.21
CA GLU A 75 -6.21 -6.87 10.12
C GLU A 75 -7.25 -5.75 10.21
N GLN A 76 -6.81 -4.49 10.27
CA GLN A 76 -7.68 -3.32 10.35
C GLN A 76 -8.47 -3.09 9.06
N HIS A 77 -7.86 -3.36 7.91
CA HIS A 77 -8.48 -3.21 6.60
C HIS A 77 -8.90 -4.55 6.01
N LYS A 78 -9.22 -5.55 6.85
CA LYS A 78 -9.73 -6.86 6.40
C LYS A 78 -10.73 -6.66 5.27
N LEU A 79 -10.25 -6.95 4.05
CA LEU A 79 -11.02 -7.08 2.83
C LEU A 79 -11.93 -8.28 3.06
N GLN A 80 -13.12 -8.04 3.61
CA GLN A 80 -14.22 -9.01 3.62
C GLN A 80 -14.92 -9.00 2.26
#